data_AF-B3G2K3-F1
#
_entry.id   AF-B3G2K3-F1
#
_cell.length_a   1.000
_cell.length_b   1.000
_cell.length_c   1.000
_cell.angle_alpha   90.00
_cell.angle_beta   90.00
_cell.angle_gamma   90.00
#
_symmetry.space_group_name_H-M   'P 1'
#
loop_
_entity.id
_entity.type
_entity.pdbx_description
1 polymer ?
#
loop_
_entity_poly.entity_id
_entity_poly.type
_entity_poly.pdbx_seq_one_letter_code
_entity_poly.pdbx_strand_id
1 'polypeptide(L)'
;MAPYSTRTRRTAMAEELKPCPFCGETPGEDSYAHADGGCKYGAISCSCGVIGPDVRTGYKKWPEWRDSAVTAWNERAVPAGHVVVSEDLLRRIERECRRESDWNCENVPAGTKAATTRAKKMLEIANDLRALLGEQEEGNDVSNHQ
;
A
#
# COMPACT_ATOMS: atom_id res chain seq x y z
N MET A 1 24.09 1.19 45.62
CA MET A 1 23.12 0.20 45.10
C MET A 1 21.93 0.96 44.51
N ALA A 2 21.86 1.08 43.18
CA ALA A 2 20.77 1.78 42.50
C ALA A 2 19.63 0.78 42.17
N PRO A 3 18.35 1.17 42.31
CA PRO A 3 17.23 0.26 42.08
C PRO A 3 16.94 0.06 40.59
N TYR A 4 16.56 -1.16 40.25
CA TYR A 4 16.20 -1.61 38.91
C TYR A 4 15.01 -0.82 38.36
N SER A 5 15.21 -0.20 37.19
CA SER A 5 14.18 0.46 36.41
C SER A 5 13.19 -0.59 35.88
N THR A 6 11.95 -0.55 36.39
CA THR A 6 10.84 -1.35 35.88
C THR A 6 10.39 -0.79 34.54
N ARG A 7 10.75 -1.51 33.47
CA ARG A 7 10.32 -1.22 32.10
C ARG A 7 8.79 -1.29 32.03
N THR A 8 8.15 -0.14 31.85
CA THR A 8 6.72 -0.01 31.57
C THR A 8 6.36 -0.91 30.38
N ARG A 9 5.54 -1.95 30.62
CA ARG A 9 4.84 -2.66 29.54
C ARG A 9 3.90 -1.64 28.89
N ARG A 10 4.28 -1.11 27.72
CA ARG A 10 3.27 -0.59 26.79
C ARG A 10 2.37 -1.76 26.45
N THR A 11 1.13 -1.70 26.89
CA THR A 11 0.03 -2.39 26.23
C THR A 11 0.01 -1.86 24.79
N ALA A 12 0.60 -2.62 23.86
CA ALA A 12 0.47 -2.34 22.45
C ALA A 12 -1.02 -2.46 22.09
N MET A 13 -1.61 -1.38 21.63
CA MET A 13 -2.85 -1.49 20.85
C MET A 13 -2.53 -2.35 19.65
N ALA A 14 -3.38 -3.32 19.32
CA ALA A 14 -3.20 -4.12 18.12
C ALA A 14 -3.17 -3.17 16.91
N GLU A 15 -2.02 -3.06 16.26
CA GLU A 15 -1.90 -2.22 15.07
C GLU A 15 -2.74 -2.82 13.95
N GLU A 16 -3.47 -1.97 13.23
CA GLU A 16 -4.22 -2.39 12.05
C GLU A 16 -3.25 -2.78 10.93
N LEU A 17 -3.53 -3.88 10.23
CA LEU A 17 -2.67 -4.39 9.17
C LEU A 17 -2.79 -3.52 7.91
N LYS A 18 -1.68 -2.93 7.46
CA LYS A 18 -1.64 -2.10 6.24
C LYS A 18 -1.84 -2.97 4.98
N PRO A 19 -2.41 -2.41 3.90
CA PRO A 19 -2.59 -3.11 2.62
C PRO A 19 -1.26 -3.57 2.01
N CYS A 20 -1.31 -4.56 1.14
CA CYS A 20 -0.17 -5.03 0.36
C CYS A 20 0.35 -3.93 -0.57
N PRO A 21 1.66 -3.66 -0.61
CA PRO A 21 2.18 -2.57 -1.44
C PRO A 21 2.22 -2.92 -2.94
N PHE A 22 1.88 -4.15 -3.31
CA PHE A 22 1.94 -4.63 -4.69
C PHE A 22 0.55 -4.78 -5.33
N CYS A 23 -0.43 -5.34 -4.62
CA CYS A 23 -1.80 -5.51 -5.14
C CYS A 23 -2.86 -4.65 -4.44
N GLY A 24 -2.50 -3.90 -3.39
CA GLY A 24 -3.45 -3.05 -2.65
C GLY A 24 -4.38 -3.81 -1.69
N GLU A 25 -4.53 -5.13 -1.80
CA GLU A 25 -5.35 -5.92 -0.87
C GLU A 25 -4.73 -6.00 0.53
N THR A 26 -5.54 -5.86 1.56
CA THR A 26 -5.12 -6.14 2.94
C THR A 26 -5.11 -7.66 3.15
N PRO A 27 -3.97 -8.27 3.54
CA PRO A 27 -3.94 -9.69 3.84
C PRO A 27 -4.98 -10.05 4.91
N GLY A 28 -5.69 -11.15 4.70
CA GLY A 28 -6.70 -11.64 5.64
C GLY A 28 -6.08 -12.06 6.98
N GLU A 29 -6.94 -12.19 8.00
CA GLU A 29 -6.49 -12.45 9.38
C GLU A 29 -5.67 -13.72 9.54
N ASP A 30 -5.85 -14.74 8.72
CA ASP A 30 -5.07 -16.00 8.75
C ASP A 30 -4.04 -16.11 7.62
N SER A 31 -3.66 -14.99 7.01
CA SER A 31 -2.73 -14.99 5.88
C SER A 31 -1.28 -14.93 6.37
N TYR A 32 -0.73 -16.10 6.69
CA TYR A 32 0.65 -16.25 7.15
C TYR A 32 1.39 -17.36 6.42
N ALA A 33 2.72 -17.23 6.39
CA ALA A 33 3.63 -18.26 5.91
C ALA A 33 4.64 -18.61 7.02
N HIS A 34 5.05 -19.88 7.06
CA HIS A 34 6.24 -20.28 7.81
C HIS A 34 7.45 -20.21 6.89
N ALA A 35 8.52 -19.57 7.34
CA ALA A 35 9.82 -19.63 6.69
C ALA A 35 10.66 -20.75 7.33
N ASP A 36 11.53 -21.37 6.53
CA ASP A 36 12.23 -22.63 6.81
C ASP A 36 12.81 -22.75 8.24
N GLY A 37 12.67 -23.96 8.81
CA GLY A 37 13.17 -24.30 10.14
C GLY A 37 12.11 -24.77 11.15
N GLY A 38 11.05 -25.44 10.71
CA GLY A 38 10.08 -26.10 11.61
C GLY A 38 9.27 -25.12 12.47
N CYS A 39 8.70 -24.08 11.84
CA CYS A 39 7.94 -23.00 12.49
C CYS A 39 8.78 -22.00 13.30
N LYS A 40 10.11 -21.99 13.19
CA LYS A 40 10.98 -21.02 13.91
C LYS A 40 10.77 -19.57 13.46
N TYR A 41 10.50 -19.38 12.18
CA TYR A 41 10.23 -18.10 11.55
C TYR A 41 8.86 -18.12 10.87
N GLY A 42 8.25 -16.96 10.77
CA GLY A 42 7.00 -16.78 10.06
C GLY A 42 6.82 -15.34 9.64
N ALA A 43 5.92 -15.11 8.69
CA ALA A 43 5.64 -13.80 8.13
C ALA A 43 4.16 -13.72 7.74
N ILE A 44 3.67 -12.49 7.52
CA ILE A 44 2.40 -12.28 6.83
C ILE A 44 2.60 -12.60 5.34
N SER A 45 1.64 -13.29 4.75
CA SER A 45 1.61 -13.59 3.32
C SER A 45 0.39 -12.94 2.69
N CYS A 46 0.55 -12.28 1.56
CA CYS A 46 -0.57 -11.80 0.75
C CYS A 46 -1.02 -12.87 -0.25
N SER A 47 -2.31 -12.84 -0.62
CA SER A 47 -2.94 -13.65 -1.68
C SER A 47 -2.17 -13.58 -3.01
N CYS A 48 -1.57 -12.43 -3.32
CA CYS A 48 -0.77 -12.22 -4.52
C CYS A 48 0.64 -12.87 -4.49
N GLY A 49 0.96 -13.62 -3.43
CA GLY A 49 2.23 -14.35 -3.28
C GLY A 49 3.35 -13.56 -2.62
N VAL A 50 3.12 -12.30 -2.25
CA VAL A 50 4.09 -11.49 -1.52
C VAL A 50 4.19 -11.98 -0.08
N ILE A 51 5.41 -12.30 0.35
CA ILE A 51 5.72 -12.67 1.73
C ILE A 51 6.42 -11.50 2.40
N GLY A 52 5.93 -11.11 3.57
CA GLY A 52 6.50 -10.02 4.37
C GLY A 52 7.84 -10.39 5.02
N PRO A 53 8.41 -9.46 5.81
CA PRO A 53 9.62 -9.73 6.57
C PRO A 53 9.41 -10.85 7.60
N ASP A 54 10.42 -11.71 7.77
CA ASP A 54 10.40 -12.78 8.75
C ASP A 54 10.44 -12.24 10.18
N VAL A 55 9.58 -12.80 11.04
CA VAL A 55 9.62 -12.64 12.49
C VAL A 55 9.93 -13.95 13.18
N ARG A 56 10.57 -13.86 14.34
CA ARG A 56 10.85 -15.03 15.19
C ARG A 56 9.59 -15.42 15.95
N THR A 57 9.02 -16.58 15.65
CA THR A 57 7.75 -17.05 16.25
C THR A 57 7.93 -17.57 17.69
N GLY A 58 9.16 -17.98 18.04
CA GLY A 58 9.42 -18.72 19.27
C GLY A 58 8.82 -20.14 19.27
N TYR A 59 8.61 -20.73 18.08
CA TYR A 59 7.90 -22.02 17.88
C TYR A 59 6.45 -22.02 18.37
N LYS A 60 5.85 -20.85 18.52
CA LYS A 60 4.45 -20.69 18.86
C LYS A 60 3.57 -20.89 17.63
N LYS A 61 2.32 -21.26 17.86
CA LYS A 61 1.33 -21.39 16.78
C LYS A 61 0.75 -20.03 16.42
N TRP A 62 0.23 -19.90 15.20
CA TRP A 62 -0.67 -18.80 14.87
C TRP A 62 -1.89 -18.82 15.81
N PRO A 63 -2.44 -17.67 16.27
CA PRO A 63 -2.03 -16.28 16.01
C PRO A 63 -1.08 -15.67 17.07
N GLU A 64 -0.40 -16.46 17.92
CA GLU A 64 0.37 -15.92 19.06
C GLU A 64 1.53 -14.98 18.69
N TRP A 65 2.00 -15.03 17.45
CA TRP A 65 3.06 -14.18 16.91
C TRP A 65 2.56 -13.21 15.83
N ARG A 66 1.23 -13.11 15.66
CA ARG A 66 0.56 -12.25 14.67
C ARG A 66 0.96 -10.79 14.84
N ASP A 67 0.88 -10.25 16.05
CA ASP A 67 1.17 -8.83 16.30
C ASP A 67 2.59 -8.45 15.86
N SER A 68 3.57 -9.34 16.11
CA SER A 68 4.95 -9.11 15.65
C SER A 68 5.04 -9.11 14.12
N ALA A 69 4.32 -10.02 13.47
CA ALA A 69 4.27 -10.10 12.01
C ALA A 69 3.55 -8.89 11.39
N VAL A 70 2.49 -8.37 12.04
CA VAL A 70 1.79 -7.15 11.65
C VAL A 70 2.71 -5.94 11.75
N THR A 71 3.43 -5.77 12.86
CA THR A 71 4.40 -4.67 12.98
C THR A 71 5.49 -4.78 11.91
N ALA A 72 6.07 -5.97 11.71
CA ALA A 72 7.10 -6.17 10.68
C ALA A 72 6.58 -5.89 9.26
N TRP A 73 5.35 -6.31 8.96
CA TRP A 73 4.68 -5.97 7.70
C TRP A 73 4.47 -4.47 7.57
N ASN A 74 3.99 -3.81 8.61
CA ASN A 74 3.66 -2.38 8.59
C ASN A 74 4.90 -1.45 8.54
N GLU A 75 6.04 -1.94 9.04
CA GLU A 75 7.35 -1.28 9.02
C GLU A 75 8.22 -1.72 7.83
N ARG A 76 7.69 -2.57 6.93
CA ARG A 76 8.43 -3.08 5.77
C ARG A 76 9.00 -1.93 4.95
N ALA A 77 10.22 -2.13 4.44
CA ALA A 77 10.82 -1.19 3.52
C ALA A 77 10.01 -1.15 2.20
N VAL A 78 9.77 0.06 1.70
CA VAL A 78 9.27 0.26 0.34
C VAL A 78 10.38 -0.18 -0.64
N PRO A 79 10.08 -0.96 -1.70
CA PRO A 79 11.08 -1.34 -2.68
C PRO A 79 11.82 -0.15 -3.26
N ALA A 80 13.11 -0.33 -3.58
CA ALA A 80 13.90 0.72 -4.22
C ALA A 80 13.21 1.21 -5.52
N GLY A 81 13.17 2.53 -5.70
CA GLY A 81 12.50 3.16 -6.85
C GLY A 81 10.97 3.29 -6.72
N HIS A 82 10.36 2.85 -5.61
CA HIS A 82 8.93 3.02 -5.35
C HIS A 82 8.68 4.06 -4.25
N VAL A 83 7.55 4.74 -4.31
CA VAL A 83 7.10 5.72 -3.30
C VAL A 83 5.65 5.44 -2.94
N VAL A 84 5.34 5.43 -1.65
CA VAL A 84 3.95 5.41 -1.17
C VAL A 84 3.45 6.85 -1.11
N VAL A 85 2.34 7.13 -1.79
CA VAL A 85 1.66 8.43 -1.77
C VAL A 85 0.23 8.25 -1.23
N SER A 86 -0.32 9.29 -0.61
CA SER A 86 -1.73 9.25 -0.20
C SER A 86 -2.65 9.35 -1.41
N GLU A 87 -3.82 8.71 -1.31
CA GLU A 87 -4.86 8.80 -2.34
C GLU A 87 -5.28 10.26 -2.59
N ASP A 88 -5.40 11.07 -1.54
CA ASP A 88 -5.70 12.52 -1.65
C ASP A 88 -4.67 13.28 -2.49
N LEU A 89 -3.38 12.96 -2.33
CA LEU A 89 -2.33 13.57 -3.12
C LEU A 89 -2.45 13.13 -4.58
N LEU A 90 -2.72 11.85 -4.82
CA LEU A 90 -2.90 11.31 -6.16
C LEU A 90 -4.10 11.95 -6.87
N ARG A 91 -5.25 12.06 -6.19
CA ARG A 91 -6.46 12.76 -6.67
C ARG A 91 -6.20 14.24 -6.93
N ARG A 92 -5.37 14.90 -6.11
CA ARG A 92 -4.98 16.28 -6.35
C ARG A 92 -4.13 16.43 -7.62
N ILE A 93 -3.15 15.56 -7.81
CA ILE A 93 -2.29 15.58 -9.01
C ILE A 93 -3.13 15.32 -10.27
N GLU A 94 -4.03 14.33 -10.23
CA GLU A 94 -4.94 14.03 -11.34
C GLU A 94 -5.77 15.25 -11.78
N ARG A 95 -6.37 15.96 -10.81
CA ARG A 95 -7.15 17.18 -11.09
C ARG A 95 -6.28 18.29 -11.68
N GLU A 96 -5.08 18.50 -11.16
CA GLU A 96 -4.16 19.53 -11.68
C GLU A 96 -3.70 19.21 -13.10
N CYS A 97 -3.42 17.94 -13.42
CA CYS A 97 -3.08 17.52 -14.78
C CYS A 97 -4.23 17.77 -15.77
N ARG A 98 -5.49 17.50 -15.39
CA ARG A 98 -6.64 17.84 -16.25
C ARG A 98 -6.77 19.34 -16.47
N ARG A 99 -6.68 20.12 -15.38
CA ARG A 99 -6.77 21.58 -15.44
C ARG A 99 -5.69 22.18 -16.34
N GLU A 100 -4.46 21.68 -16.25
CA GLU A 100 -3.36 22.11 -17.13
C GLU A 100 -3.62 21.73 -18.59
N SER A 101 -4.18 20.54 -18.86
CA SER A 101 -4.57 20.15 -20.21
C SER A 101 -5.62 21.12 -20.79
N ASP A 102 -6.70 21.38 -20.04
CA ASP A 102 -7.79 22.26 -20.46
C ASP A 102 -7.28 23.69 -20.69
N TRP A 103 -6.48 24.21 -19.76
CA TRP A 103 -5.86 25.53 -19.90
C TRP A 103 -4.99 25.62 -21.16
N ASN A 104 -4.21 24.59 -21.48
CA ASN A 104 -3.38 24.58 -22.69
C ASN A 104 -4.22 24.55 -23.98
N CYS A 105 -5.36 23.85 -23.99
CA CYS A 105 -6.30 23.85 -25.11
C CYS A 105 -6.94 25.21 -25.33
N GLU A 106 -7.22 25.95 -24.24
CA GLU A 106 -7.89 27.25 -24.29
C GLU A 106 -6.93 28.42 -24.59
N ASN A 107 -5.73 28.39 -24.04
CA ASN A 107 -4.87 29.58 -23.96
C ASN A 107 -3.67 29.55 -24.92
N VAL A 108 -3.36 28.40 -25.52
CA VAL A 108 -2.25 28.30 -26.48
C VAL A 108 -2.82 28.26 -27.91
N PRO A 109 -2.30 29.08 -28.85
CA PRO A 109 -2.84 29.17 -30.19
C PRO A 109 -2.97 27.80 -30.88
N ALA A 110 -4.17 27.53 -31.39
CA ALA A 110 -4.49 26.35 -32.16
C ALA A 110 -3.52 26.21 -33.36
N GLY A 111 -3.07 24.99 -33.64
CA GLY A 111 -2.11 24.72 -34.71
C GLY A 111 -0.63 24.79 -34.29
N THR A 112 -0.32 25.22 -33.06
CA THR A 112 1.04 25.06 -32.52
C THR A 112 1.27 23.61 -32.07
N LYS A 113 2.39 23.01 -32.50
CA LYS A 113 2.79 21.65 -32.09
C LYS A 113 3.02 21.57 -30.57
N ALA A 114 3.43 22.66 -29.93
CA ALA A 114 3.69 22.72 -28.50
C ALA A 114 2.42 22.62 -27.64
N ALA A 115 1.35 23.37 -27.98
CA ALA A 115 0.05 23.31 -27.30
C ALA A 115 -0.53 21.90 -27.30
N THR A 116 -0.60 21.34 -28.51
CA THR A 116 -1.21 20.03 -28.76
C THR A 116 -0.41 18.90 -28.13
N THR A 117 0.92 19.03 -28.02
CA THR A 117 1.76 18.02 -27.35
C THR A 117 1.63 18.10 -25.83
N ARG A 118 1.64 19.31 -25.25
CA ARG A 118 1.58 19.47 -23.79
C ARG A 118 0.21 19.09 -23.23
N ALA A 119 -0.87 19.53 -23.85
CA ALA A 119 -2.23 19.19 -23.44
C ALA A 119 -2.45 17.66 -23.48
N LYS A 120 -2.06 17.01 -24.59
CA LYS A 120 -2.16 15.55 -24.72
C LYS A 120 -1.41 14.80 -23.62
N LYS A 121 -0.15 15.18 -23.35
CA LYS A 121 0.65 14.55 -22.29
C LYS A 121 0.02 14.69 -20.91
N MET A 122 -0.52 15.86 -20.58
CA MET A 122 -1.15 16.09 -19.28
C MET A 122 -2.45 15.29 -19.15
N LEU A 123 -3.22 15.17 -20.25
CA LEU A 123 -4.43 14.34 -20.29
C LEU A 123 -4.11 12.85 -20.17
N GLU A 124 -3.06 12.36 -20.83
CA GLU A 124 -2.56 10.99 -20.71
C GLU A 124 -2.21 10.67 -19.24
N ILE A 125 -1.38 11.51 -18.61
CA ILE A 125 -1.03 11.35 -17.19
C ILE A 125 -2.29 11.34 -16.30
N ALA A 126 -3.25 12.25 -16.54
CA ALA A 126 -4.48 12.28 -15.76
C ALA A 126 -5.35 11.03 -15.93
N ASN A 127 -5.32 10.39 -17.09
CA ASN A 127 -6.03 9.14 -17.34
C ASN A 127 -5.33 7.95 -16.66
N ASP A 128 -4.00 7.87 -16.72
CA ASP A 128 -3.22 6.85 -16.01
C ASP A 128 -3.47 6.94 -14.49
N LEU A 129 -3.44 8.15 -13.94
CA LEU A 129 -3.74 8.40 -12.52
C LEU A 129 -5.19 8.02 -12.17
N ARG A 130 -6.14 8.27 -13.06
CA ARG A 130 -7.54 7.87 -12.85
C ARG A 130 -7.73 6.36 -12.90
N ALA A 131 -7.01 5.65 -13.78
CA ALA A 131 -7.04 4.19 -13.81
C ALA A 131 -6.53 3.61 -12.49
N LEU A 132 -5.41 4.11 -11.97
CA LEU A 132 -4.87 3.71 -10.67
C LEU A 132 -5.85 3.97 -9.51
N LEU A 133 -6.64 5.03 -9.58
CA LEU A 133 -7.67 5.35 -8.60
C LEU A 133 -8.94 4.49 -8.76
N GLY A 134 -9.26 4.04 -9.99
CA GLY A 134 -10.46 3.26 -10.31
C GLY A 134 -10.31 1.75 -10.10
N GLU A 135 -9.09 1.21 -10.24
CA GLU A 135 -8.79 -0.21 -9.93
C GLU A 135 -9.05 -0.57 -8.46
N GLN A 136 -9.23 0.42 -7.58
CA GLN A 136 -9.60 0.22 -6.17
C GLN A 136 -11.11 0.04 -5.95
N GLU A 137 -11.96 0.39 -6.91
CA GLU A 137 -13.44 0.33 -6.76
C GLU A 137 -14.02 -1.02 -7.22
N GLU A 138 -13.42 -1.70 -8.20
CA GLU A 138 -13.92 -2.98 -8.73
C GLU A 138 -13.58 -4.21 -7.86
N GLY A 139 -12.72 -4.08 -6.83
CA GLY A 139 -12.37 -5.16 -5.92
C GLY A 139 -13.35 -5.41 -4.76
N ASN A 140 -14.44 -4.63 -4.64
CA ASN A 140 -15.33 -4.67 -3.48
C ASN A 140 -16.70 -5.36 -3.72
N ASP A 141 -16.87 -6.09 -4.83
CA ASP A 141 -18.14 -6.77 -5.14
C ASP A 141 -18.10 -8.26 -4.79
N VAL A 142 -18.13 -8.58 -3.49
CA VAL A 142 -18.53 -9.93 -3.05
C VAL A 142 -20.05 -9.96 -2.99
N SER A 143 -20.65 -10.38 -4.10
CA SER A 143 -22.07 -10.72 -4.19
C SER A 143 -22.43 -11.76 -3.11
N ASN A 144 -23.18 -11.32 -2.11
CA ASN A 144 -23.82 -12.18 -1.13
C ASN A 144 -24.94 -12.97 -1.82
N HIS A 145 -24.67 -14.22 -2.19
CA HIS A 145 -25.70 -15.19 -2.54
C HIS A 145 -26.06 -16.01 -1.30
N GLN A 146 -27.14 -15.62 -0.62
CA GLN A 146 -28.03 -16.51 0.13
C GLN A 146 -29.46 -16.01 0.06
#